data_AF-A0A519RW41-F1
#
_entry.id   AF-A0A519RW41-F1
#
_cell.length_a   1.000
_cell.length_b   1.000
_cell.length_c   1.000
_cell.angle_alpha   90.00
_cell.angle_beta   90.00
_cell.angle_gamma   90.00
#
_symmetry.space_group_name_H-M   'P 1'
#
loop_
_entity.id
_entity.type
_entity.pdbx_description
1 polymer ?
#
loop_
_entity_poly.entity_id
_entity_poly.type
_entity_poly.pdbx_seq_one_letter_code
_entity_poly.pdbx_strand_id
1 'polypeptide(L)' 'MADLRLSRRASDELYEEAERLGAFSPAYARAFIDAVFAKADLLRQSPELARMVPEYNDPAVRELFHRH' A
#
# COMPACT_ATOMS: atom_id res chain seq x y z
N MET A 1 -11.53 -14.50 -3.92
CA MET A 1 -10.45 -13.83 -3.17
C MET A 1 -9.27 -13.71 -4.10
N ALA A 2 -8.78 -12.50 -4.34
CA ALA A 2 -7.64 -12.25 -5.22
C ALA A 2 -6.32 -12.61 -4.51
N ASP A 3 -5.37 -13.19 -5.25
CA ASP A 3 -3.99 -13.34 -4.77
C ASP A 3 -3.29 -11.99 -4.85
N LEU A 4 -2.68 -11.55 -3.75
CA LEU A 4 -2.03 -10.24 -3.66
C LEU A 4 -0.55 -10.44 -3.45
N ARG A 5 0.24 -9.91 -4.38
CA ARG A 5 1.71 -9.98 -4.35
C ARG A 5 2.27 -8.59 -4.46
N LEU A 6 3.24 -8.29 -3.60
CA LEU A 6 4.05 -7.09 -3.73
C LEU A 6 5.14 -7.33 -4.77
N SER A 7 5.36 -6.33 -5.63
CA SER A 7 6.56 -6.30 -6.45
C SER A 7 7.78 -6.08 -5.54
N ARG A 8 8.96 -6.48 -6.00
CA ARG A 8 10.21 -6.22 -5.26
C ARG A 8 10.37 -4.73 -4.95
N ARG A 9 10.10 -3.88 -5.95
CA ARG A 9 10.14 -2.43 -5.80
C ARG A 9 9.19 -1.93 -4.72
N ALA A 10 7.95 -2.42 -4.67
CA ALA A 10 6.99 -2.01 -3.65
C ALA A 10 7.44 -2.42 -2.24
N SER A 11 8.05 -3.60 -2.10
CA SER A 11 8.63 -4.05 -0.83
C SER A 11 9.80 -3.17 -0.40
N ASP A 12 10.69 -2.81 -1.33
CA ASP A 12 11.85 -1.95 -1.05
C ASP A 12 11.39 -0.53 -0.64
N GLU A 13 10.44 0.05 -1.38
CA GLU A 13 9.86 1.38 -1.07
C GLU A 13 9.16 1.40 0.30
N LEU A 14 8.43 0.33 0.66
CA LEU A 14 7.81 0.20 1.99
C LEU A 14 8.85 0.11 3.11
N TYR A 15 9.96 -0.60 2.87
CA TYR A 15 11.04 -0.71 3.83
C TYR A 15 11.76 0.63 4.04
N GLU A 16 12.10 1.33 2.95
CA GLU A 16 12.75 2.64 3.00
C GLU A 16 11.90 3.66 3.77
N GLU A 17 10.58 3.66 3.53
CA GLU A 17 9.66 4.55 4.22
C GLU A 17 9.53 4.18 5.72
N ALA A 18 9.49 2.89 6.06
CA ALA A 18 9.47 2.45 7.44
C ALA A 18 10.77 2.82 8.20
N GLU A 19 11.94 2.70 7.56
CA GLU A 19 13.22 3.14 8.13
C GLU A 19 13.21 4.66 8.39
N ARG A 20 12.76 5.44 7.41
CA ARG A 20 12.64 6.90 7.52
C ARG A 20 11.73 7.31 8.68
N LEU A 21 10.58 6.66 8.82
CA LEU A 21 9.65 6.90 9.92
C LEU A 21 10.19 6.39 11.26
N GLY A 22 10.90 5.26 11.25
CA GLY A 22 11.47 4.60 12.42
C GLY A 22 12.57 5.42 13.07
N ALA A 23 13.33 6.17 12.27
CA ALA A 23 14.32 7.14 12.76
C ALA A 23 13.70 8.22 13.68
N PHE A 24 12.41 8.54 13.48
CA PHE A 24 11.67 9.46 14.36
C PHE A 24 10.89 8.72 15.46
N SER A 25 10.18 7.65 15.10
CA SER A 25 9.38 6.85 16.03
C SER A 25 9.20 5.41 15.50
N PRO A 26 9.83 4.41 16.16
CA PRO A 26 9.66 3.00 15.80
C PRO A 26 8.20 2.54 15.89
N ALA A 27 7.45 3.06 16.87
CA ALA A 27 6.04 2.75 17.03
C ALA A 27 5.20 3.28 15.86
N TYR A 28 5.53 4.48 15.35
CA TYR A 28 4.84 5.05 14.20
C TYR A 28 5.16 4.28 12.92
N ALA A 29 6.42 3.89 12.69
CA ALA A 29 6.80 3.04 11.56
C ALA A 29 6.05 1.70 11.57
N ARG A 30 5.88 1.10 12.75
CA ARG A 30 5.08 -0.14 12.87
C ARG A 30 3.61 0.09 12.53
N ALA A 31 3.00 1.14 13.08
CA ALA A 31 1.61 1.48 12.79
C ALA A 31 1.39 1.81 11.29
N PHE A 32 2.35 2.47 10.65
CA PHE A 32 2.36 2.73 9.21
C PHE A 32 2.29 1.43 8.40
N ILE A 33 3.20 0.49 8.67
CA ILE A 33 3.26 -0.79 7.96
C ILE A 33 1.97 -1.59 8.15
N ASP A 34 1.49 -1.70 9.38
CA ASP A 34 0.26 -2.42 9.69
C ASP A 34 -0.95 -1.80 8.96
N ALA A 35 -1.01 -0.46 8.86
CA ALA A 35 -2.08 0.24 8.17
C ALA A 35 -2.05 0.05 6.63
N VAL A 36 -0.86 0.01 6.02
CA VAL A 36 -0.71 -0.29 4.59
C VAL A 36 -1.19 -1.71 4.30
N PHE A 37 -0.76 -2.71 5.07
CA PHE A 37 -1.19 -4.09 4.87
C PHE A 37 -2.69 -4.27 5.13
N ALA A 38 -3.25 -3.60 6.14
CA ALA A 38 -4.69 -3.62 6.37
C ALA A 38 -5.48 -3.05 5.18
N LYS A 39 -4.96 -2.02 4.50
CA LYS A 39 -5.56 -1.48 3.26
C LYS A 39 -5.42 -2.45 2.09
N ALA A 40 -4.26 -3.07 1.91
CA ALA A 40 -4.03 -4.07 0.86
C ALA A 40 -4.97 -5.28 1.03
N ASP A 41 -5.24 -5.70 2.26
CA ASP A 41 -6.12 -6.82 2.56
C ASP A 41 -7.56 -6.60 2.08
N LEU A 42 -8.05 -5.36 2.04
CA LEU A 42 -9.37 -5.03 1.47
C LEU A 42 -9.45 -5.39 -0.01
N LEU A 43 -8.33 -5.26 -0.74
CA LEU A 43 -8.26 -5.57 -2.17
C LEU A 43 -8.36 -7.06 -2.46
N ARG A 44 -8.10 -7.94 -1.48
CA ARG A 44 -8.32 -9.40 -1.67
C ARG A 44 -9.80 -9.73 -1.86
N GLN A 45 -10.69 -8.94 -1.27
CA GLN A 45 -12.14 -9.16 -1.31
C GLN A 45 -12.83 -8.26 -2.34
N SER A 46 -12.37 -7.01 -2.47
CA SER A 46 -12.92 -6.02 -3.40
C SER A 46 -11.79 -5.31 -4.16
N PRO A 47 -11.18 -5.94 -5.18
CA PRO A 47 -10.15 -5.33 -6.02
C PRO A 47 -10.61 -4.01 -6.66
N GLU A 48 -11.91 -3.88 -6.91
CA GLU A 48 -12.54 -2.71 -7.50
C GLU A 48 -12.71 -1.51 -6.57
N LEU A 49 -12.35 -1.65 -5.29
CA LEU A 49 -12.37 -0.54 -4.32
C LEU A 49 -11.38 0.58 -4.70
N ALA A 50 -10.26 0.22 -5.33
CA ALA A 50 -9.27 1.19 -5.78
C ALA A 50 -9.82 1.99 -6.99
N ARG A 51 -9.52 3.29 -7.07
CA ARG A 51 -9.92 4.07 -8.25
C ARG A 51 -8.95 3.80 -9.40
N MET A 52 -9.44 3.86 -10.64
CA MET A 52 -8.56 3.87 -11.81
C MET A 52 -7.69 5.14 -11.78
N VAL A 53 -6.40 4.99 -12.09
CA VAL A 53 -5.47 6.13 -12.11
C VAL A 53 -5.79 7.00 -13.35
N PRO A 54 -6.21 8.27 -13.17
CA PRO A 54 -6.67 9.12 -14.28
C PRO A 54 -5.64 9.30 -15.39
N GLU A 55 -4.36 9.37 -15.03
CA GLU A 55 -3.23 9.63 -15.93
C GLU A 55 -2.98 8.48 -16.89
N TYR A 56 -3.30 7.24 -16.49
CA TYR A 56 -3.10 6.05 -17.31
C TYR A 56 -4.38 5.64 -18.05
N ASN A 57 -5.56 5.97 -17.50
CA ASN A 57 -6.87 5.55 -18.04
C ASN A 57 -6.93 4.03 -18.36
N ASP A 58 -6.24 3.23 -17.54
CA ASP A 58 -6.10 1.78 -17.67
C ASP A 58 -6.76 1.09 -16.47
N PRO A 59 -7.80 0.27 -16.65
CA PRO A 59 -8.47 -0.42 -15.53
C PRO A 59 -7.57 -1.43 -14.79
N ALA A 60 -6.43 -1.81 -15.36
CA ALA A 60 -5.42 -2.64 -14.70
C ALA A 60 -4.54 -1.83 -13.74
N VAL A 61 -4.50 -0.50 -13.85
CA VAL A 61 -3.72 0.39 -13.00
C VAL A 61 -4.65 1.19 -12.11
N ARG A 62 -4.62 0.87 -10.81
CA ARG A 62 -5.54 1.44 -9.81
C ARG A 62 -4.77 1.94 -8.60
N GLU A 63 -5.30 2.94 -7.93
CA GLU A 63 -4.73 3.52 -6.72
C GLU A 63 -5.73 3.51 -5.56
N LEU A 64 -5.20 3.24 -4.37
CA LEU A 64 -5.94 3.26 -3.12
C LEU A 64 -5.22 4.18 -2.15
N PHE A 65 -5.90 5.23 -1.70
CA PHE A 65 -5.29 6.19 -0.78
C PHE A 65 -5.29 5.67 0.66
N HIS A 66 -4.13 5.80 1.29
CA HIS A 66 -3.97 5.77 2.73
C HIS A 66 -3.71 7.21 3.23
N ARG A 67 -4.42 7.63 4.27
CA ARG A 67 -4.26 8.96 4.86
C ARG A 67 -3.67 8.77 6.25
N HIS A 68 -2.51 9.40 6.47
CA HIS A 68 -1.87 9.53 7.78
C HIS A 68 -2.42 10.71 8.58
#